data_AF-A0AAW9EYA7-F1
#
_entry.id   AF-A0AAW9EYA7-F1
#
_cell.length_a   1.000
_cell.length_b   1.000
_cell.length_c   1.000
_cell.angle_alpha   90.00
_cell.angle_beta   90.00
_cell.angle_gamma   90.00
#
_symmetry.space_group_name_H-M   'P 1'
#
loop_
_entity.id
_entity.type
_entity.pdbx_description
1 polymer ?
#
loop_
_entity_poly.entity_id
_entity_poly.type
_entity_poly.pdbx_seq_one_letter_code
_entity_poly.pdbx_strand_id
1 'polypeptide(L)' 'MLSSLTNGGAVKKSDVIEYFGGAAKTAAALGVTRSAVSQWNDTVPEGSAYKIEVLTGGQLKANSIHSTPVSSAQ' A
#
# COMPACT_ATOMS: atom_id res chain seq x y z
N MET A 1 -13.68 -22.50 -5.29
CA MET A 1 -13.42 -21.09 -5.60
C MET A 1 -12.41 -20.56 -4.60
N LEU A 2 -11.13 -20.63 -4.97
CA LEU A 2 -10.02 -20.19 -4.11
C LEU A 2 -10.03 -18.65 -4.05
N SER A 3 -10.73 -18.10 -3.07
CA SER A 3 -10.62 -16.69 -2.71
C SER A 3 -9.16 -16.44 -2.29
N SER A 4 -8.48 -15.60 -3.05
CA SER A 4 -7.06 -15.27 -2.97
C SER A 4 -6.60 -14.93 -1.56
N LEU A 5 -5.98 -15.89 -0.87
CA LEU A 5 -5.25 -15.65 0.37
C LEU A 5 -3.81 -15.25 0.03
N THR A 6 -3.59 -13.98 -0.28
CA THR A 6 -2.25 -13.39 -0.32
C THR A 6 -2.22 -12.28 0.73
N ASN A 7 -2.07 -12.71 1.98
CA ASN A 7 -1.61 -11.87 3.08
C ASN A 7 -0.13 -11.54 2.83
N GLY A 8 0.14 -10.42 2.17
CA GLY A 8 1.46 -9.81 2.07
C GLY A 8 1.41 -8.45 2.75
N GLY A 9 2.13 -8.27 3.85
CA GLY A 9 2.19 -6.98 4.55
C GLY A 9 2.67 -5.90 3.60
N ALA A 10 1.80 -4.98 3.22
CA ALA A 10 2.10 -3.83 2.38
C ALA A 10 1.04 -2.75 2.64
N VAL A 11 1.38 -1.50 2.30
CA VAL A 11 0.54 -0.31 2.50
C VAL A 11 -0.91 -0.62 2.14
N LYS A 12 -1.84 -0.37 3.07
CA LYS A 12 -3.26 -0.55 2.80
C LYS A 12 -3.75 0.57 1.90
N LYS A 13 -4.62 0.20 0.96
CA LYS A 13 -5.30 1.16 0.09
C LYS A 13 -6.06 2.21 0.92
N SER A 14 -6.69 1.79 2.02
CA SER A 14 -7.47 2.64 2.92
C SER A 14 -6.63 3.76 3.52
N ASP A 15 -5.46 3.44 4.07
CA ASP A 15 -4.56 4.41 4.70
C ASP A 15 -4.08 5.46 3.69
N VAL A 16 -3.80 5.02 2.46
CA VAL A 16 -3.43 5.93 1.35
C VAL A 16 -4.59 6.84 0.99
N ILE A 17 -5.79 6.29 0.82
CA ILE A 17 -6.96 7.07 0.48
C ILE A 17 -7.28 8.10 1.57
N GLU A 18 -7.15 7.72 2.85
CA GLU A 18 -7.35 8.62 3.97
C GLU A 18 -6.30 9.72 4.02
N TYR A 19 -5.02 9.37 3.88
CA TYR A 19 -3.90 10.31 3.88
C TYR A 19 -4.02 11.36 2.77
N PHE A 20 -4.29 10.93 1.53
CA PHE A 20 -4.44 11.84 0.40
C PHE A 20 -5.83 12.50 0.35
N GLY A 21 -6.78 12.07 1.18
CA GLY A 21 -8.15 12.59 1.22
C GLY A 21 -9.00 12.20 0.00
N GLY A 22 -8.77 11.01 -0.56
CA GLY A 22 -9.60 10.40 -1.60
C GLY A 22 -8.83 9.74 -2.74
N ALA A 23 -9.42 8.70 -3.34
CA ALA A 23 -8.82 7.95 -4.45
C ALA A 23 -8.48 8.82 -5.68
N ALA A 24 -9.22 9.91 -5.93
CA ALA A 24 -8.92 10.83 -7.02
C ALA A 24 -7.65 11.66 -6.75
N LYS A 25 -7.45 12.11 -5.50
CA LYS A 25 -6.25 12.84 -5.08
C LYS A 25 -5.04 11.93 -5.07
N THR A 26 -5.20 10.69 -4.58
CA THR A 26 -4.19 9.64 -4.68
C THR A 26 -3.76 9.42 -6.14
N ALA A 27 -4.73 9.26 -7.06
CA ALA A 27 -4.45 9.06 -8.48
C ALA A 27 -3.68 10.24 -9.09
N ALA A 28 -4.10 11.47 -8.78
CA ALA A 28 -3.43 12.68 -9.24
C ALA A 28 -1.99 12.79 -8.69
N ALA A 29 -1.77 12.49 -7.41
CA ALA A 29 -0.45 12.52 -6.78
C ALA A 29 0.51 11.48 -7.40
N LEU A 30 -0.01 10.31 -7.76
CA LEU A 30 0.75 9.21 -8.36
C LEU A 30 0.94 9.32 -9.88
N GLY A 31 0.23 10.24 -10.53
CA GLY A 31 0.18 10.34 -11.99
C GLY A 31 -0.49 9.13 -12.65
N VAL A 32 -1.45 8.50 -11.97
CA VAL A 32 -2.21 7.35 -12.49
C VAL A 32 -3.70 7.70 -12.63
N THR A 33 -4.47 6.80 -13.23
CA THR A 33 -5.92 6.99 -13.35
C THR A 33 -6.65 6.59 -12.07
N ARG A 34 -7.82 7.19 -11.82
CA ARG A 34 -8.71 6.79 -10.71
C ARG A 34 -9.07 5.30 -10.78
N SER A 35 -9.24 4.76 -12.00
CA SER A 35 -9.52 3.33 -12.22
C SER A 35 -8.38 2.45 -11.72
N ALA A 36 -7.12 2.86 -11.91
CA ALA A 36 -5.97 2.14 -11.37
C ALA A 36 -6.02 2.06 -9.83
N VAL A 37 -6.32 3.17 -9.15
CA VAL A 37 -6.50 3.21 -7.68
C VAL A 37 -7.69 2.35 -7.25
N SER A 38 -8.78 2.35 -8.02
CA SER A 38 -9.96 1.54 -7.73
C SER A 38 -9.69 0.04 -7.87
N GLN A 39 -8.86 -0.35 -8.84
CA GLN A 39 -8.45 -1.75 -9.10
C GLN A 39 -7.48 -2.30 -8.07
N TRP A 40 -6.85 -1.44 -7.25
CA TRP A 40 -6.10 -1.95 -6.12
C TRP A 40 -7.02 -2.76 -5.21
N ASN A 41 -6.54 -3.93 -4.80
CA ASN A 41 -7.15 -4.73 -3.75
C ASN A 41 -6.98 -4.01 -2.40
N ASP A 42 -7.13 -4.72 -1.28
CA ASP A 42 -6.87 -4.16 0.05
C ASP A 42 -5.44 -3.62 0.21
N THR A 43 -4.50 -4.16 -0.56
CA THR A 43 -3.08 -3.82 -0.54
C THR A 43 -2.67 -3.06 -1.79
N VAL A 44 -1.86 -2.02 -1.61
CA VAL A 44 -1.31 -1.23 -2.71
C VAL A 44 -0.16 -1.98 -3.38
N PRO A 45 -0.14 -2.10 -4.72
CA PRO A 45 0.95 -2.74 -5.43
C PRO A 45 2.28 -2.02 -5.20
N GLU A 46 3.38 -2.78 -5.12
CA GLU A 46 4.72 -2.30 -4.78
C GLU A 46 5.15 -1.05 -5.55
N GLY A 47 4.95 -1.03 -6.88
CA GLY A 47 5.32 0.12 -7.70
C GLY A 47 4.57 1.41 -7.36
N SER A 48 3.34 1.31 -6.87
CA SER A 48 2.59 2.47 -6.35
C SER A 48 2.99 2.78 -4.92
N ALA A 49 3.25 1.76 -4.10
CA ALA A 49 3.64 1.91 -2.70
C ALA A 49 4.97 2.67 -2.57
N TYR A 50 5.96 2.38 -3.43
CA TYR A 50 7.22 3.12 -3.47
C TYR A 50 7.00 4.61 -3.80
N LYS A 51 6.17 4.90 -4.80
CA LYS A 51 5.84 6.29 -5.14
C LYS A 51 5.12 7.00 -3.99
N ILE A 52 4.20 6.33 -3.31
CA ILE A 52 3.53 6.85 -2.12
C ILE A 52 4.55 7.14 -1.02
N GLU A 53 5.50 6.23 -0.76
CA GLU A 53 6.55 6.44 0.24
C GLU A 53 7.36 7.70 -0.06
N VAL A 54 7.78 7.89 -1.32
CA VAL A 54 8.50 9.09 -1.77
C VAL A 54 7.64 10.35 -1.61
N LEU A 55 6.36 10.31 -2.02
CA LEU A 55 5.44 11.45 -1.93
C LEU A 55 5.08 11.83 -0.49
N THR A 56 5.06 10.86 0.41
CA THR A 56 4.73 11.07 1.83
C THR A 56 5.96 11.29 2.71
N GLY A 57 7.16 11.27 2.13
CA GLY A 57 8.41 11.41 2.86
C GLY A 57 8.67 10.27 3.85
N GLY A 58 8.17 9.07 3.55
CA GLY A 58 8.31 7.89 4.42
C GLY A 58 7.24 7.74 5.50
N GLN A 59 6.18 8.56 5.50
CA GLN A 59 5.05 8.40 6.44
C GLN A 59 4.21 7.16 6.13
N LEU A 60 3.94 6.89 4.85
CA LEU A 60 3.33 5.64 4.40
C LEU A 60 4.43 4.75 3.85
N LYS A 61 5.01 3.93 4.73
CA LYS A 61 6.05 2.97 4.33
C LYS A 61 5.44 1.79 3.60
N ALA A 62 6.00 1.47 2.44
CA ALA A 62 5.89 0.15 1.83
C ALA A 62 6.64 -0.89 2.70
N ASN A 63 6.32 -0.98 4.00
CA ASN A 63 6.88 -2.04 4.80
C ASN A 63 6.27 -3.35 4.31
N SER A 64 7.11 -4.14 3.65
CA SER A 64 6.93 -5.57 3.58
C SER A 64 7.01 -6.08 5.02
N ILE A 65 5.89 -6.26 5.73
CA ILE A 65 5.91 -7.18 6.87
C ILE A 65 6.07 -8.58 6.30
N HIS A 66 7.30 -8.92 5.94
CA HIS A 66 7.80 -10.22 6.28
C HIS A 66 8.16 -10.12 7.76
N SER A 67 7.51 -10.96 8.55
CA SER A 67 7.86 -11.42 9.89
C SER A 67 9.16 -10.83 10.45
N THR A 68 9.11 -10.23 11.65
CA THR A 68 10.22 -10.41 12.57
C THR A 68 10.13 -11.83 13.14
N PRO A 69 10.92 -12.83 12.69
CA PRO A 69 11.33 -13.89 13.59
C PRO A 69 12.55 -13.38 14.35
N VAL A 70 12.35 -12.47 15.31
CA VAL A 70 13.38 -12.22 16.34
C VAL A 70 12.76 -12.35 17.72
N SER A 71 12.14 -13.51 17.94
CA SER A 71 12.14 -14.13 19.26
C SER A 71 12.96 -15.41 19.20
N SER A 72 14.22 -15.28 18.78
CA SER A 72 15.29 -16.12 19.30
C SER A 72 15.68 -15.54 20.65
N ALA A 73 14.88 -15.82 21.67
CA ALA A 73 15.34 -15.85 23.05
C ALA A 73 15.14 -17.29 23.50
N GLN A 74 16.21 -18.04 23.24
CA GLN A 74 16.54 -19.31 23.84
C GLN A 74 16.72 -19.15 25.35
#